data_AF-A0A651GKG4-F1
#
_entry.id   AF-A0A651GKG4-F1
#
_cell.length_a   1.000
_cell.length_b   1.000
_cell.length_c   1.000
_cell.angle_alpha   90.00
_cell.angle_beta   90.00
_cell.angle_gamma   90.00
#
_symmetry.space_group_name_H-M   'P 1'
#
loop_
_entity.id
_entity.type
_entity.pdbx_description
1 polymer ?
#
loop_
_entity_poly.entity_id
_entity_poly.type
_entity_poly.pdbx_seq_one_letter_code
_entity_poly.pdbx_strand_id
1 'polypeptide(L)'
;TSSNRQGIGARIEVVINDENGSRSVYRTVSTGGSFGANNSRAHVGIGTAEAIDQIIIKWPGADGKQIIENPDINRLHKISQS
;
A
#
# COMPACT_ATOMS: atom_id res chain seq x y z
N THR A 1 13.51 7.94 16.35
CA THR A 1 12.24 7.21 16.11
C THR A 1 11.17 8.23 15.75
N SER A 2 11.06 8.57 14.47
CA SER A 2 10.08 9.55 13.99
C SER A 2 9.64 9.15 12.59
N SER A 3 9.00 7.99 12.50
CA SER A 3 8.38 7.58 11.25
C SER A 3 7.27 8.56 10.91
N ASN A 4 7.40 9.15 9.72
CA ASN A 4 6.56 10.23 9.26
C ASN A 4 5.09 9.80 9.31
N ARG A 5 4.23 10.56 10.02
CA ARG A 5 2.75 10.36 10.09
C ARG A 5 2.11 10.18 8.71
N GLN A 6 2.79 10.61 7.65
CA GLN A 6 2.34 10.54 6.27
C GLN A 6 2.85 9.30 5.50
N GLY A 7 3.65 8.42 6.12
CA GLY A 7 4.20 7.22 5.48
C GLY A 7 5.13 7.47 4.29
N ILE A 8 5.71 8.66 4.23
CA ILE A 8 6.60 9.10 3.14
C ILE A 8 7.81 8.18 3.05
N GLY A 9 8.00 7.57 1.88
CA GLY A 9 9.03 6.57 1.57
C GLY A 9 8.58 5.12 1.74
N ALA A 10 7.36 4.86 2.22
CA ALA A 10 6.83 3.51 2.35
C ALA A 10 6.57 2.88 0.98
N ARG A 11 6.98 1.62 0.81
CA ARG A 11 6.68 0.82 -0.37
C ARG A 11 5.54 -0.13 -0.05
N ILE A 12 4.46 0.02 -0.78
CA ILE A 12 3.24 -0.78 -0.68
C ILE A 12 3.25 -1.78 -1.84
N GLU A 13 3.05 -3.05 -1.52
CA GLU A 13 2.88 -4.15 -2.44
C GLU A 13 1.52 -4.77 -2.15
N VAL A 14 0.62 -4.78 -3.13
CA VAL A 14 -0.71 -5.37 -3.02
C VAL A 14 -0.73 -6.62 -3.87
N VAL A 15 -0.85 -7.77 -3.22
CA VAL A 15 -0.95 -9.07 -3.87
C VAL A 15 -2.43 -9.38 -4.04
N ILE A 16 -2.82 -9.61 -5.28
CA ILE A 16 -4.19 -9.88 -5.68
C ILE A 16 -4.18 -11.22 -6.39
N ASN A 17 -5.03 -12.13 -5.97
CA ASN A 17 -5.24 -13.39 -6.66
C ASN A 17 -6.67 -13.42 -7.18
N ASP A 18 -6.80 -13.68 -8.47
CA ASP A 18 -8.08 -13.75 -9.18
C ASP A 18 -8.13 -15.07 -9.95
N GLU A 19 -9.28 -15.41 -10.52
CA GLU A 19 -9.47 -16.63 -11.33
C GLU A 19 -8.49 -16.70 -12.52
N ASN A 20 -7.99 -15.54 -12.96
CA ASN A 20 -7.02 -15.40 -14.06
C ASN A 20 -5.54 -15.45 -13.60
N GLY A 21 -5.28 -15.68 -12.31
CA GLY A 21 -3.95 -15.81 -11.71
C GLY A 21 -3.57 -14.69 -10.75
N SER A 22 -2.39 -14.83 -10.13
CA SER A 22 -1.88 -13.88 -9.14
C SER A 22 -1.15 -12.71 -9.79
N ARG A 23 -1.41 -11.50 -9.31
CA ARG A 23 -0.71 -10.27 -9.72
C ARG A 23 -0.32 -9.43 -8.51
N SER A 24 0.80 -8.73 -8.62
CA SER A 24 1.30 -7.82 -7.59
C SER A 24 1.34 -6.38 -8.09
N VAL A 25 0.76 -5.46 -7.33
CA VAL A 25 0.75 -4.02 -7.64
C VAL A 25 1.66 -3.29 -6.66
N TYR A 26 2.66 -2.59 -7.17
CA TYR A 26 3.63 -1.83 -6.37
C TYR A 26 3.33 -0.34 -6.41
N ARG A 27 3.31 0.30 -5.25
CA ARG A 27 3.17 1.76 -5.08
C ARG A 27 4.17 2.24 -4.05
N THR A 28 4.85 3.34 -4.33
CA THR A 28 5.70 4.01 -3.32
C THR A 28 4.99 5.29 -2.89
N VAL A 29 4.82 5.47 -1.59
CA VAL A 29 4.33 6.72 -1.02
C VAL A 29 5.48 7.73 -1.11
N SER A 30 5.34 8.74 -1.95
CA SER A 30 6.33 9.82 -2.07
C SER A 30 5.70 11.15 -1.68
N THR A 31 6.52 12.12 -1.26
CA THR A 31 6.11 13.52 -1.02
C THR A 31 5.84 14.30 -2.29
N GLY A 32 6.08 13.71 -3.47
CA GLY A 32 5.88 14.29 -4.80
C GLY A 32 5.99 15.82 -4.87
N GLY A 33 7.19 16.39 -4.68
CA GLY A 33 7.46 17.75 -5.11
C GLY A 33 7.60 17.79 -6.64
N SER A 34 6.51 18.06 -7.36
CA SER A 34 6.41 18.77 -8.65
C SER A 34 5.02 18.55 -9.25
N PHE A 35 4.37 19.65 -9.69
CA PHE A 35 3.07 19.79 -10.37
C PHE A 35 2.10 18.59 -10.29
N GLY A 36 1.29 18.54 -9.21
CA GLY A 36 0.19 17.56 -9.06
C GLY A 36 0.17 16.74 -7.76
N ALA A 37 0.96 17.15 -6.76
CA ALA A 37 1.14 16.48 -5.47
C ALA A 37 -0.18 16.22 -4.73
N ASN A 38 -0.69 14.98 -4.78
CA ASN A 38 -1.88 14.59 -4.05
C ASN A 38 -1.55 13.49 -3.04
N ASN A 39 -1.55 13.94 -1.77
CA ASN A 39 -1.74 13.29 -0.47
C ASN A 39 -1.20 11.87 -0.24
N SER A 40 -0.90 11.58 1.02
CA SER A 40 -0.40 10.31 1.57
C SER A 40 -1.35 9.09 1.36
N ARG A 41 -2.29 9.11 0.43
CA ARG A 41 -3.20 8.00 0.10
C ARG A 41 -2.80 7.36 -1.22
N ALA A 42 -2.38 6.11 -1.14
CA ALA A 42 -2.19 5.29 -2.33
C ALA A 42 -3.53 4.71 -2.78
N HIS A 43 -4.00 5.12 -3.96
CA HIS A 43 -5.10 4.43 -4.64
C HIS A 43 -4.54 3.26 -5.44
N VAL A 44 -5.01 2.05 -5.16
CA VAL A 44 -4.61 0.81 -5.85
C VAL A 44 -5.82 0.24 -6.57
N GLY A 45 -5.75 0.20 -7.90
CA GLY A 45 -6.80 -0.42 -8.72
C GLY A 45 -6.62 -1.94 -8.73
N ILE A 46 -7.64 -2.67 -8.28
CA ILE A 46 -7.62 -4.14 -8.22
C ILE A 46 -8.19 -4.83 -9.47
N GLY A 47 -8.79 -4.06 -10.40
CA GLY A 47 -9.37 -4.61 -11.63
C GLY A 47 -10.70 -5.30 -11.36
N THR A 48 -10.86 -6.51 -11.88
CA THR A 48 -12.04 -7.38 -11.68
C THR A 48 -11.94 -8.23 -10.41
N ALA A 49 -10.82 -8.19 -9.70
CA ALA A 49 -10.61 -9.02 -8.53
C ALA A 49 -11.60 -8.68 -7.41
N GLU A 50 -12.23 -9.70 -6.85
CA GLU A 50 -13.22 -9.58 -5.76
C GLU A 50 -12.56 -9.53 -4.37
N ALA A 51 -11.27 -9.85 -4.27
CA ALA A 51 -10.52 -9.86 -3.03
C ALA A 51 -9.05 -9.45 -3.24
N ILE A 52 -8.40 -9.07 -2.14
CA ILE A 52 -6.95 -8.85 -2.05
C ILE A 52 -6.42 -9.91 -1.09
N ASP A 53 -5.37 -10.63 -1.46
CA ASP A 53 -4.77 -11.65 -0.58
C ASP A 53 -4.02 -10.98 0.57
N GLN A 54 -3.15 -10.02 0.24
CA GLN A 54 -2.38 -9.30 1.23
C GLN A 54 -1.86 -7.94 0.73
N ILE A 55 -1.70 -7.01 1.67
CA ILE A 55 -0.99 -5.75 1.49
C ILE A 55 0.28 -5.80 2.33
N ILE A 56 1.43 -5.69 1.68
CA ILE A 56 2.75 -5.67 2.29
C ILE A 56 3.28 -4.24 2.25
N ILE A 57 3.62 -3.69 3.41
CA ILE A 57 4.13 -2.32 3.56
C ILE A 57 5.55 -2.41 4.12
N LYS A 58 6.51 -1.92 3.35
CA LYS A 58 7.90 -1.76 3.77
C LYS A 58 8.09 -0.30 4.16
N TRP A 59 8.26 -0.05 5.45
CA TRP A 59 8.48 1.30 5.97
C TRP A 59 9.94 1.73 5.76
N PRO A 60 10.18 3.01 5.44
CA PRO A 60 11.54 3.51 5.29
C PRO A 60 12.24 3.57 6.65
N GLY A 61 13.42 2.96 6.75
CA GLY A 61 14.21 2.93 7.99
C GLY A 61 13.74 1.90 9.03
N ALA A 62 12.82 1.00 8.67
CA ALA A 62 12.51 -0.19 9.46
C ALA A 62 13.02 -1.44 8.72
N ASP A 63 13.64 -2.36 9.46
CA ASP A 63 14.07 -3.65 8.89
C ASP A 63 12.88 -4.61 8.67
N GLY A 64 11.72 -4.29 9.25
CA GLY A 64 10.48 -5.07 9.17
C GLY A 64 9.55 -4.67 8.03
N LYS A 65 8.66 -5.60 7.67
CA LYS A 65 7.52 -5.36 6.78
C LYS A 65 6.24 -5.51 7.60
N GLN A 66 5.26 -4.65 7.38
CA GLN A 66 3.93 -4.80 7.92
C GLN A 66 3.06 -5.48 6.87
N ILE A 67 2.43 -6.60 7.23
CA ILE A 67 1.58 -7.38 6.33
C ILE A 67 0.14 -7.28 6.85
N ILE A 68 -0.79 -7.02 5.94
CA ILE A 68 -2.24 -7.04 6.19
C ILE A 68 -2.82 -8.09 5.28
N GLU A 69 -3.31 -9.18 5.85
CA GLU A 69 -3.92 -10.28 5.11
C GLU A 69 -5.42 -10.03 4.92
N ASN A 70 -5.94 -10.44 3.76
CA ASN A 70 -7.34 -10.35 3.37
C ASN A 70 -8.02 -8.99 3.65
N PRO A 71 -7.42 -7.84 3.23
CA PRO A 71 -8.03 -6.56 3.48
C PRO A 71 -9.30 -6.36 2.62
N ASP A 72 -10.33 -5.77 3.22
CA ASP A 72 -11.57 -5.41 2.53
C ASP A 72 -11.30 -4.57 1.27
N ILE A 73 -11.90 -4.96 0.15
CA ILE A 73 -11.89 -4.15 -1.07
C ILE A 73 -12.87 -2.97 -0.95
N ASN A 74 -12.70 -1.93 -1.78
CA ASN A 74 -13.55 -0.73 -1.78
C ASN A 74 -13.63 0.01 -0.43
N ARG A 75 -12.64 -0.20 0.44
CA ARG A 75 -12.57 0.41 1.78
C ARG A 75 -11.31 1.25 1.95
N LEU A 76 -11.44 2.32 2.73
CA LEU A 76 -10.29 3.12 3.16
C LEU A 76 -9.64 2.45 4.39
N HIS A 77 -8.46 1.88 4.19
CA HIS A 77 -7.63 1.32 5.26
C HIS A 77 -6.69 2.40 5.82
N LYS A 78 -6.79 2.68 7.13
CA LYS A 78 -5.90 3.60 7.82
C LYS A 78 -4.80 2.82 8.53
N ILE A 79 -3.58 2.91 8.02
CA ILE A 79 -2.45 2.11 8.49
C ILE A 79 -1.41 3.03 9.12
N SER A 80 -0.95 2.67 10.31
CA SER A 80 0.12 3.37 11.02
C SER A 80 1.25 2.37 11.30
N GLN A 81 2.49 2.83 11.22
CA GLN A 81 3.65 2.01 11.58
C GLN A 81 3.56 1.65 13.07
N SER A 82 3.67 0.35 13.36
CA SER A 82 3.83 -0.21 14.71
C SER A 82 5.29 -0.19 15.14
#